data_AF-A0A945PNQ1-F1
#
_entry.id   AF-A0A945PNQ1-F1
#
_cell.length_a   1.000
_cell.length_b   1.000
_cell.length_c   1.000
_cell.angle_alpha   90.00
_cell.angle_beta   90.00
_cell.angle_gamma   90.00
#
_symmetry.space_group_name_H-M   'P 1'
#
loop_
_entity.id
_entity.type
_entity.pdbx_description
1 polymer ?
#
loop_
_entity_poly.entity_id
_entity_poly.type
_entity_poly.pdbx_seq_one_letter_code
_entity_poly.pdbx_strand_id
1 'polypeptide(L)'
;MFIGNPKGFKTNHAFKVGTVRVVVDRGTLASDVIHIKEITIDAPDIIYEKGKGGSNFDVIQKNVAEAANDKGKTEKSETDADKGEGPKLVIDNLYIRNAKVAFSASFLGGKVIPIPMPDIHLKDIGKEKKGASPADVAKKVIDKLTGSITGAVAGINMDAIKKQTEAITEGAKGALEDVTKGIKGLFGK
;
A
#
# COMPACT_ATOMS: atom_id res chain seq x y z
N MET A 1 10.14 -8.46 -1.46
CA MET A 1 9.52 -8.13 -0.14
C MET A 1 8.02 -7.98 -0.33
N PHE A 2 7.22 -8.48 0.60
CA PHE A 2 5.77 -8.61 0.48
C PHE A 2 5.10 -8.13 1.77
N ILE A 3 4.12 -7.24 1.64
CA ILE A 3 3.27 -6.78 2.73
C ILE A 3 1.87 -7.32 2.45
N GLY A 4 1.51 -8.36 3.21
CA GLY A 4 0.17 -8.94 3.18
C GLY A 4 -0.88 -7.94 3.65
N ASN A 5 -2.15 -8.27 3.42
CA ASN A 5 -3.24 -7.44 3.91
C ASN A 5 -3.50 -7.67 5.40
N PRO A 6 -3.76 -6.61 6.18
CA PRO A 6 -4.26 -6.73 7.55
C PRO A 6 -5.58 -7.52 7.60
N LYS A 7 -5.93 -8.02 8.80
CA LYS A 7 -7.23 -8.67 9.01
C LYS A 7 -8.37 -7.71 8.66
N GLY A 8 -9.39 -8.22 7.97
CA GLY A 8 -10.58 -7.47 7.57
C GLY A 8 -10.58 -6.96 6.12
N PHE A 9 -9.50 -7.18 5.37
CA PHE A 9 -9.38 -6.91 3.94
C PHE A 9 -9.36 -8.22 3.14
N LYS A 10 -9.90 -8.20 1.92
CA LYS A 10 -10.16 -9.40 1.09
C LYS A 10 -9.21 -9.58 -0.09
N THR A 11 -8.41 -8.57 -0.40
CA THR A 11 -7.44 -8.62 -1.50
C THR A 11 -6.18 -9.39 -1.10
N ASN A 12 -5.39 -9.83 -2.09
CA ASN A 12 -4.26 -10.73 -1.86
C ASN A 12 -3.08 -10.09 -1.11
N HIS A 13 -2.84 -8.80 -1.32
CA HIS A 13 -1.75 -8.05 -0.69
C HIS A 13 -2.05 -6.55 -0.68
N ALA A 14 -1.41 -5.80 0.23
CA ALA A 14 -1.46 -4.35 0.20
C ALA A 14 -0.34 -3.79 -0.67
N PHE A 15 0.86 -4.37 -0.54
CA PHE A 15 2.04 -3.91 -1.23
C PHE A 15 2.99 -5.07 -1.50
N LYS A 16 3.40 -5.22 -2.75
CA LYS A 16 4.42 -6.17 -3.18
C LYS A 16 5.51 -5.39 -3.90
N VAL A 17 6.72 -5.48 -3.34
CA VAL A 17 7.90 -4.87 -3.94
C VAL A 17 8.21 -5.58 -5.26
N GLY A 18 8.35 -4.81 -6.33
CA GLY A 18 8.96 -5.28 -7.57
C GLY A 18 10.48 -5.32 -7.42
N THR A 19 11.19 -4.40 -8.07
CA THR A 19 12.65 -4.29 -7.98
C THR A 19 13.04 -3.04 -7.21
N VAL A 20 14.00 -3.16 -6.28
CA VAL A 20 14.62 -2.00 -5.62
C VAL A 20 16.06 -1.90 -6.07
N ARG A 21 16.42 -0.75 -6.63
CA ARG A 21 17.79 -0.38 -6.98
C ARG A 21 18.23 0.77 -6.10
N VAL A 22 19.43 0.68 -5.56
CA VAL A 22 20.04 1.74 -4.73
C VAL A 22 21.41 2.07 -5.31
N VAL A 23 21.65 3.35 -5.55
CA VAL A 23 22.94 3.90 -6.00
C VAL A 23 23.49 4.72 -4.84
N VAL A 24 24.48 4.16 -4.14
CA VAL A 24 25.10 4.77 -2.96
C VAL A 24 26.41 5.45 -3.33
N ASP A 25 26.71 6.60 -2.71
CA ASP A 25 28.05 7.15 -2.75
C ASP A 25 28.98 6.34 -1.84
N ARG A 26 29.84 5.53 -2.46
CA ARG A 26 30.78 4.65 -1.75
C ARG A 26 31.70 5.40 -0.79
N GLY A 27 32.02 6.67 -1.05
CA GLY A 27 32.87 7.48 -0.17
C GLY A 27 32.21 7.82 1.17
N THR A 28 30.90 7.64 1.30
CA THR A 28 30.13 7.99 2.50
C THR A 28 29.74 6.80 3.38
N LEU A 29 30.06 5.57 2.95
CA LEU A 29 29.63 4.34 3.65
C LEU A 29 30.22 4.19 5.05
N ALA A 30 31.41 4.72 5.29
CA ALA A 30 32.08 4.71 6.59
C ALA A 30 31.76 5.95 7.45
N SER A 31 30.89 6.84 6.97
CA SER A 31 30.53 8.07 7.67
C SER A 31 29.19 7.94 8.41
N ASP A 32 28.92 8.86 9.34
CA ASP A 32 27.66 8.90 10.09
C ASP A 32 26.44 9.20 9.19
N VAL A 33 26.67 9.75 8.00
CA VAL A 33 25.63 10.11 7.02
C VAL A 33 25.93 9.44 5.68
N ILE A 34 25.17 8.41 5.35
CA ILE A 34 25.26 7.73 4.07
C ILE A 34 24.51 8.55 3.02
N HIS A 35 25.21 8.91 1.94
CA HIS A 35 24.63 9.61 0.80
C HIS A 35 24.22 8.62 -0.28
N ILE A 36 22.93 8.61 -0.59
CA ILE A 36 22.31 7.83 -1.64
C ILE A 36 21.97 8.77 -2.81
N LYS A 37 22.54 8.51 -3.98
CA LYS A 37 22.31 9.29 -5.20
C LYS A 37 20.93 8.98 -5.78
N GLU A 38 20.54 7.71 -5.74
CA GLU A 38 19.26 7.27 -6.27
C GLU A 38 18.73 6.03 -5.54
N ILE A 39 17.44 6.04 -5.25
CA ILE A 39 16.65 4.85 -4.96
C ILE A 39 15.58 4.73 -6.05
N THR A 40 15.47 3.56 -6.68
CA THR A 40 14.42 3.28 -7.66
C THR A 40 13.63 2.06 -7.23
N ILE A 41 12.33 2.23 -7.01
CA ILE A 41 11.34 1.17 -6.78
C ILE A 41 10.61 0.97 -8.10
N ASP A 42 10.96 -0.09 -8.82
CA ASP A 42 10.38 -0.39 -10.12
C ASP A 42 9.30 -1.46 -10.01
N ALA A 43 8.20 -1.24 -10.73
CA ALA A 43 7.04 -2.10 -10.84
C ALA A 43 6.48 -2.63 -9.51
N PRO A 44 6.26 -1.79 -8.48
CA PRO A 44 5.53 -2.24 -7.30
C PRO A 44 4.09 -2.60 -7.66
N ASP A 45 3.57 -3.64 -7.02
CA ASP A 45 2.17 -4.06 -7.15
C ASP A 45 1.45 -3.70 -5.84
N ILE A 46 0.44 -2.84 -5.97
CA ILE A 46 -0.18 -2.13 -4.87
C ILE A 46 -1.69 -2.27 -4.98
N ILE A 47 -2.32 -2.73 -3.89
CA ILE A 47 -3.77 -2.77 -3.81
C ILE A 47 -4.21 -1.94 -2.62
N TYR A 48 -4.92 -0.85 -2.89
CA TYR A 48 -5.59 -0.06 -1.87
C TYR A 48 -7.00 -0.58 -1.69
N GLU A 49 -7.33 -1.08 -0.51
CA GLU A 49 -8.65 -1.61 -0.21
C GLU A 49 -9.36 -0.75 0.83
N LYS A 50 -10.53 -0.20 0.46
CA LYS A 50 -11.40 0.55 1.37
C LYS A 50 -12.38 -0.38 2.10
N GLY A 51 -12.17 -0.50 3.40
CA GLY A 51 -13.00 -1.22 4.35
C GLY A 51 -14.08 -0.37 5.02
N LYS A 52 -14.90 -0.99 5.87
CA LYS A 52 -15.90 -0.29 6.71
C LYS A 52 -15.26 0.65 7.76
N GLY A 53 -14.04 0.36 8.21
CA GLY A 53 -13.37 1.09 9.30
C GLY A 53 -12.12 1.87 8.88
N GLY A 54 -11.93 2.11 7.58
CA GLY A 54 -10.66 2.64 7.04
C GLY A 54 -10.17 1.83 5.86
N SER A 55 -8.96 2.10 5.41
CA SER A 55 -8.26 1.34 4.38
C SER A 55 -7.20 0.41 4.94
N ASN A 56 -6.74 -0.54 4.14
CA ASN A 56 -5.60 -1.38 4.49
C ASN A 56 -4.34 -0.54 4.73
N PHE A 57 -4.15 0.56 4.00
CA PHE A 57 -3.06 1.51 4.21
C PHE A 57 -3.15 2.25 5.55
N ASP A 58 -4.36 2.65 6.00
CA ASP A 58 -4.55 3.29 7.31
C ASP A 58 -4.11 2.33 8.45
N VAL A 59 -4.48 1.05 8.32
CA VAL A 59 -4.09 0.02 9.30
C VAL A 59 -2.59 -0.26 9.24
N ILE A 60 -1.99 -0.31 8.05
CA ILE A 60 -0.54 -0.48 7.90
C ILE A 60 0.21 0.70 8.53
N GLN A 61 -0.22 1.93 8.27
CA GLN A 61 0.41 3.11 8.83
C GLN A 61 0.32 3.11 10.36
N LYS A 62 -0.84 2.70 10.91
CA LYS A 62 -1.01 2.52 12.36
C LYS A 62 -0.06 1.45 12.91
N ASN A 63 0.01 0.27 12.29
CA ASN A 63 0.91 -0.81 12.72
C ASN A 63 2.39 -0.38 12.69
N VAL A 64 2.79 0.37 11.66
CA VAL A 64 4.16 0.90 11.56
C VAL A 64 4.44 1.94 12.66
N ALA A 65 3.48 2.82 12.95
CA ALA A 65 3.61 3.79 14.03
C ALA A 65 3.66 3.11 15.41
N GLU A 66 2.82 2.09 15.63
CA GLU A 66 2.84 1.27 16.85
C GLU A 66 4.17 0.54 17.01
N ALA A 67 4.67 -0.13 15.96
CA ALA A 67 5.97 -0.80 15.99
C ALA A 67 7.14 0.16 16.26
N ALA A 68 7.05 1.41 15.82
CA ALA A 68 8.05 2.45 16.11
C ALA A 68 7.99 2.96 17.56
N ASN A 69 6.81 2.87 18.20
CA ASN A 69 6.59 3.29 19.59
C ASN A 69 6.80 2.14 20.59
N ASP A 70 6.62 0.89 20.18
CA ASP A 70 6.80 -0.31 21.00
C ASP A 70 8.29 -0.68 21.08
N LYS A 71 9.08 0.14 21.79
CA LYS A 71 10.44 -0.20 22.24
C LYS A 71 10.39 -1.26 23.35
N GLY A 72 9.69 -2.38 23.15
CA GLY A 72 9.48 -3.38 24.19
C GLY A 72 9.00 -4.71 23.64
N LYS A 73 9.89 -5.71 23.70
CA LYS A 73 9.66 -7.15 23.44
C LYS A 73 9.60 -7.56 21.96
N THR A 74 10.76 -7.58 21.33
CA THR A 74 11.14 -8.76 20.54
C THR A 74 12.60 -9.07 20.84
N GLU A 75 12.90 -10.36 20.93
CA GLU A 75 14.01 -10.96 21.66
C GLU A 75 15.39 -10.38 21.32
N LYS A 76 16.20 -10.25 22.38
CA LYS A 76 17.66 -10.11 22.31
C LYS A 76 18.24 -11.15 21.35
N SER A 77 18.71 -10.69 20.19
CA SER A 77 19.92 -11.27 19.61
C SER A 77 21.05 -10.32 19.96
N GLU A 78 21.96 -10.82 20.78
CA GLU A 78 23.13 -10.10 21.28
C GLU A 78 24.13 -9.88 20.14
N THR A 79 24.19 -8.66 19.61
CA THR A 79 25.46 -8.03 19.21
C THR A 79 25.26 -6.52 19.11
N ASP A 80 26.05 -5.78 19.89
CA ASP A 80 26.21 -4.33 19.92
C ASP A 80 24.95 -3.48 20.19
N ALA A 81 24.54 -3.52 21.46
CA ALA A 81 23.81 -2.43 22.09
C ALA A 81 24.81 -1.33 22.52
N ASP A 82 25.38 -0.62 21.55
CA ASP A 82 25.89 0.75 21.74
C ASP A 82 25.61 1.57 20.47
N LYS A 83 25.16 2.82 20.65
CA LYS A 83 24.77 3.85 19.65
C LYS A 83 23.32 3.82 19.12
N GLY A 84 22.58 4.86 19.52
CA GLY A 84 21.26 5.19 18.99
C GLY A 84 21.27 5.62 17.52
N GLU A 85 20.11 5.44 16.88
CA GLU A 85 19.80 5.73 15.47
C GLU A 85 20.81 5.13 14.47
N GLY A 86 20.38 4.11 13.69
CA GLY A 86 21.16 3.63 12.54
C GLY A 86 21.61 4.76 11.59
N PRO A 87 22.54 4.49 10.66
CA PRO A 87 23.19 5.54 9.87
C PRO A 87 22.17 6.48 9.22
N LYS A 88 22.42 7.78 9.32
CA LYS A 88 21.51 8.77 8.74
C LYS A 88 21.63 8.76 7.24
N LEU A 89 20.53 8.98 6.54
CA LEU A 89 20.44 8.90 5.10
C LEU A 89 20.18 10.28 4.49
N VAL A 90 20.95 10.63 3.47
CA VAL A 90 20.62 11.72 2.54
C VAL A 90 20.37 11.09 1.19
N ILE A 91 19.20 11.34 0.60
CA ILE A 91 18.80 10.75 -0.69
C ILE A 91 18.51 11.88 -1.67
N ASP A 92 19.26 11.94 -2.77
CA ASP A 92 19.02 12.96 -3.81
C ASP A 92 17.74 12.67 -4.59
N ASN A 93 17.55 11.41 -5.00
CA ASN A 93 16.42 11.00 -5.83
C ASN A 93 15.81 9.69 -5.32
N LEU A 94 14.50 9.66 -5.17
CA LEU A 94 13.73 8.44 -5.02
C LEU A 94 12.64 8.38 -6.08
N TYR A 95 12.70 7.37 -6.94
CA TYR A 95 11.71 7.10 -7.98
C TYR A 95 10.85 5.90 -7.61
N ILE A 96 9.55 5.99 -7.88
CA ILE A 96 8.66 4.85 -7.96
C ILE A 96 8.12 4.83 -9.38
N ARG A 97 8.45 3.79 -10.15
CA ARG A 97 8.13 3.69 -11.57
C ARG A 97 7.33 2.45 -11.90
N ASN A 98 6.55 2.52 -12.99
CA ASN A 98 5.81 1.39 -13.53
C ASN A 98 4.86 0.71 -12.52
N ALA A 99 4.37 1.49 -11.56
CA ALA A 99 3.56 0.97 -10.47
C ALA A 99 2.23 0.40 -10.99
N LYS A 100 1.92 -0.84 -10.59
CA LYS A 100 0.63 -1.47 -10.82
C LYS A 100 -0.23 -1.18 -9.60
N VAL A 101 -1.14 -0.21 -9.73
CA VAL A 101 -2.04 0.17 -8.65
C VAL A 101 -3.43 -0.33 -8.96
N ALA A 102 -4.08 -0.92 -7.96
CA ALA A 102 -5.47 -1.28 -8.04
C ALA A 102 -6.21 -0.84 -6.78
N PHE A 103 -7.49 -0.55 -6.95
CA PHE A 103 -8.40 -0.21 -5.87
C PHE A 103 -9.41 -1.33 -5.64
N SER A 104 -9.73 -1.58 -4.39
CA SER A 104 -10.82 -2.46 -3.98
C SER A 104 -11.66 -1.77 -2.91
N ALA A 105 -12.89 -2.23 -2.75
CA ALA A 105 -13.78 -1.80 -1.70
C ALA A 105 -14.51 -3.02 -1.12
N SER A 106 -14.96 -2.92 0.13
CA SER A 106 -15.69 -4.03 0.78
C SER A 106 -16.86 -4.56 -0.04
N PHE A 107 -17.57 -3.70 -0.76
CA PHE A 107 -18.70 -4.08 -1.62
C PHE A 107 -18.29 -4.82 -2.89
N LEU A 108 -17.03 -4.72 -3.31
CA LEU A 108 -16.47 -5.43 -4.47
C LEU A 108 -16.05 -6.87 -4.14
N GLY A 109 -16.10 -7.27 -2.86
CA GLY A 109 -15.88 -8.65 -2.45
C GLY A 109 -14.49 -9.20 -2.77
N GLY A 110 -13.46 -8.34 -2.83
CA GLY A 110 -12.09 -8.72 -3.17
C GLY A 110 -11.71 -8.51 -4.65
N LYS A 111 -12.67 -8.10 -5.50
CA LYS A 111 -12.35 -7.65 -6.87
C LYS A 111 -11.63 -6.31 -6.84
N VAL A 112 -10.76 -6.10 -7.82
CA VAL A 112 -9.93 -4.90 -7.92
C VAL A 112 -10.22 -4.15 -9.22
N ILE A 113 -10.03 -2.84 -9.19
CA ILE A 113 -10.16 -1.92 -10.31
C ILE A 113 -8.78 -1.29 -10.54
N PRO A 114 -8.13 -1.50 -11.70
CA PRO A 114 -6.85 -0.86 -11.99
C PRO A 114 -6.97 0.65 -11.97
N ILE A 115 -5.99 1.32 -11.36
CA ILE A 115 -5.89 2.78 -11.31
C ILE A 115 -4.62 3.20 -12.03
N PRO A 116 -4.71 4.09 -13.06
CA PRO A 116 -3.52 4.67 -13.65
C PRO A 116 -2.82 5.54 -12.60
N MET A 117 -1.53 5.29 -12.37
CA MET A 117 -0.72 6.11 -11.47
C MET A 117 0.53 6.59 -12.21
N PRO A 118 0.82 7.91 -12.20
CA PRO A 118 2.06 8.41 -12.75
C PRO A 118 3.26 7.97 -11.90
N ASP A 119 4.45 8.03 -12.49
CA ASP A 119 5.69 7.84 -11.76
C ASP A 119 5.81 8.87 -10.63
N ILE A 120 6.29 8.41 -9.47
CA ILE A 120 6.48 9.25 -8.30
C ILE A 120 7.96 9.59 -8.20
N HIS A 121 8.26 10.87 -7.98
CA HIS A 121 9.61 11.36 -7.70
C HIS A 121 9.62 12.15 -6.40
N LEU A 122 10.44 11.70 -5.45
CA LEU A 122 10.83 12.49 -4.28
C LEU A 122 12.30 12.92 -4.43
N LYS A 123 12.59 14.16 -4.04
CA LYS A 123 13.93 14.72 -4.06
C LYS A 123 14.36 15.12 -2.66
N ASP A 124 15.67 15.18 -2.46
CA ASP A 124 16.30 15.86 -1.32
C ASP A 124 15.85 15.35 0.05
N ILE A 125 15.62 14.05 0.18
CA ILE A 125 15.19 13.44 1.44
C ILE A 125 16.36 13.49 2.44
N GLY A 126 16.13 14.09 3.60
CA GLY A 126 17.10 14.14 4.70
C GLY A 126 18.10 15.30 4.61
N LYS A 127 18.13 16.08 3.51
CA LYS A 127 19.07 17.21 3.36
C LYS A 127 18.87 18.29 4.43
N GLU A 128 17.62 18.62 4.76
CA GLU A 128 17.28 19.70 5.69
C GLU A 128 17.61 19.38 7.17
N LYS A 129 17.73 18.10 7.52
CA LYS A 129 17.89 17.63 8.92
C LYS A 129 19.26 17.01 9.21
N LYS A 130 20.27 17.25 8.36
CA LYS A 130 21.58 16.57 8.42
C LYS A 130 21.44 15.03 8.38
N GLY A 131 20.54 14.56 7.52
CA GLY A 131 20.19 13.16 7.33
C GLY A 131 18.85 12.77 7.97
N ALA A 132 18.19 11.78 7.38
CA ALA A 132 16.95 11.18 7.83
C ALA A 132 17.19 9.75 8.32
N SER A 133 16.47 9.29 9.34
CA SER A 133 16.51 7.87 9.70
C SER A 133 15.88 7.02 8.59
N PRO A 134 16.20 5.72 8.48
CA PRO A 134 15.50 4.82 7.57
C PRO A 134 13.98 4.81 7.77
N ALA A 135 13.52 4.97 9.02
CA ALA A 135 12.10 5.06 9.33
C ALA A 135 11.46 6.35 8.78
N ASP A 136 12.14 7.49 8.87
CA ASP A 136 11.66 8.75 8.28
C ASP A 136 11.58 8.68 6.75
N VAL A 137 12.55 8.02 6.12
CA VAL A 137 12.54 7.79 4.67
C VAL A 137 11.34 6.92 4.29
N ALA A 138 11.15 5.79 4.97
CA ALA A 138 10.03 4.88 4.72
C ALA A 138 8.67 5.60 4.90
N LYS A 139 8.53 6.40 5.97
CA LYS A 139 7.35 7.21 6.22
C LYS A 139 7.07 8.18 5.07
N LYS A 140 8.07 8.95 4.64
CA LYS A 140 7.92 9.89 3.51
C LYS A 140 7.47 9.19 2.22
N VAL A 141 8.01 8.00 1.94
CA VAL A 141 7.63 7.19 0.78
C VAL A 141 6.18 6.73 0.88
N ILE A 142 5.79 6.16 2.02
CA ILE A 142 4.42 5.70 2.28
C ILE A 142 3.42 6.85 2.20
N ASP A 143 3.73 8.00 2.81
CA ASP A 143 2.86 9.18 2.80
C ASP A 143 2.64 9.70 1.36
N LYS A 144 3.73 9.80 0.57
CA LYS A 144 3.63 10.25 -0.83
C LYS A 144 2.87 9.26 -1.69
N LEU A 145 3.09 7.96 -1.50
CA LEU A 145 2.40 6.90 -2.22
C LEU A 145 0.90 6.92 -1.88
N THR A 146 0.57 6.98 -0.59
CA THR A 146 -0.81 7.03 -0.10
C THR A 146 -1.52 8.26 -0.64
N GLY A 147 -0.91 9.45 -0.58
CA GLY A 147 -1.48 10.67 -1.14
C GLY A 147 -1.70 10.61 -2.65
N SER A 148 -0.80 9.97 -3.39
CA SER A 148 -0.95 9.79 -4.85
C SER A 148 -2.10 8.83 -5.17
N ILE A 149 -2.22 7.73 -4.43
CA ILE A 149 -3.30 6.75 -4.59
C ILE A 149 -4.64 7.35 -4.19
N THR A 150 -4.75 8.01 -3.04
CA THR A 150 -6.01 8.62 -2.59
C THR A 150 -6.45 9.75 -3.52
N GLY A 151 -5.52 10.54 -4.05
CA GLY A 151 -5.80 11.53 -5.09
C GLY A 151 -6.37 10.88 -6.36
N ALA A 152 -5.79 9.76 -6.81
CA ALA A 152 -6.29 9.03 -7.98
C ALA A 152 -7.66 8.38 -7.73
N VAL A 153 -7.89 7.85 -6.53
CA VAL A 153 -9.18 7.26 -6.11
C VAL A 153 -10.27 8.32 -5.98
N ALA A 154 -9.95 9.54 -5.54
CA ALA A 154 -10.92 10.61 -5.36
C ALA A 154 -11.63 11.02 -6.66
N GLY A 155 -10.98 10.81 -7.82
CA GLY A 155 -11.59 11.03 -9.14
C GLY A 155 -12.57 9.94 -9.57
N ILE A 156 -12.69 8.84 -8.83
CA ILE A 156 -13.55 7.71 -9.18
C ILE A 156 -14.93 7.89 -8.55
N ASN A 157 -15.99 7.85 -9.36
CA ASN A 157 -17.37 7.90 -8.87
C ASN A 157 -17.79 6.55 -8.23
N MET A 158 -17.52 6.41 -6.94
CA MET A 158 -17.84 5.23 -6.15
C MET A 158 -19.33 4.88 -6.14
N ASP A 159 -20.21 5.88 -6.11
CA ASP A 159 -21.65 5.67 -6.10
C ASP A 159 -22.15 5.06 -7.41
N ALA A 160 -21.59 5.50 -8.54
CA ALA A 160 -21.90 4.92 -9.84
C ALA A 160 -21.46 3.44 -9.90
N ILE A 161 -20.25 3.13 -9.43
CA ILE A 161 -19.74 1.74 -9.41
C ILE A 161 -20.56 0.87 -8.46
N LYS A 162 -20.94 1.40 -7.30
CA LYS A 162 -21.78 0.70 -6.33
C LYS A 162 -23.16 0.41 -6.91
N LYS A 163 -23.85 1.40 -7.48
CA LYS A 163 -25.15 1.23 -8.15
C LYS A 163 -25.08 0.21 -9.28
N GLN A 164 -24.04 0.26 -10.11
CA GLN A 164 -23.83 -0.72 -11.17
C GLN A 164 -23.65 -2.14 -10.60
N THR A 165 -22.89 -2.27 -9.50
CA THR A 165 -22.69 -3.56 -8.83
C THR A 165 -24.00 -4.08 -8.22
N GLU A 166 -24.78 -3.21 -7.58
CA GLU A 166 -26.09 -3.54 -7.01
C GLU A 166 -27.07 -3.99 -8.11
N ALA A 167 -27.17 -3.26 -9.22
CA ALA A 167 -28.04 -3.62 -10.35
C ALA A 167 -27.69 -5.00 -10.95
N ILE A 168 -26.40 -5.33 -11.08
CA ILE A 168 -25.96 -6.66 -11.53
C ILE A 168 -26.39 -7.74 -10.53
N THR A 169 -26.28 -7.46 -9.23
CA THR A 169 -26.62 -8.41 -8.17
C THR A 169 -28.13 -8.63 -8.08
N GLU A 170 -28.93 -7.56 -8.21
CA GLU A 170 -30.39 -7.62 -8.25
C GLU A 170 -30.90 -8.34 -9.49
N GLY A 171 -30.34 -8.04 -10.67
CA GLY A 171 -30.67 -8.75 -11.91
C GLY A 171 -30.38 -10.26 -11.82
N ALA A 172 -29.25 -10.64 -11.22
CA ALA A 172 -28.90 -12.04 -10.99
C ALA A 172 -29.84 -12.73 -9.99
N LYS A 173 -30.26 -12.03 -8.92
CA LYS A 173 -31.25 -12.56 -7.96
C LYS A 173 -32.62 -12.73 -8.61
N GLY A 174 -33.09 -11.73 -9.37
CA GLY A 174 -34.36 -11.81 -10.08
C GLY A 174 -34.41 -13.00 -11.04
N ALA A 175 -33.36 -13.20 -11.84
CA ALA A 175 -33.26 -14.36 -12.72
C ALA A 175 -33.28 -15.70 -11.97
N LEU A 176 -32.61 -15.80 -10.81
CA LEU A 176 -32.62 -17.01 -9.98
C LEU A 176 -33.99 -17.27 -9.34
N GLU A 177 -34.67 -16.22 -8.89
CA GLU A 177 -36.03 -16.29 -8.35
C GLU A 177 -37.04 -16.73 -9.42
N ASP A 178 -36.91 -16.25 -10.65
CA ASP A 178 -37.79 -16.63 -11.75
C ASP A 178 -37.58 -18.10 -12.18
N VAL A 179 -36.33 -18.56 -12.22
CA VAL A 179 -36.02 -19.98 -12.47
C VAL A 179 -36.56 -20.87 -11.35
N THR A 180 -36.39 -20.49 -10.09
CA THR A 180 -36.90 -21.28 -8.95
C THR A 180 -38.43 -21.29 -8.88
N LYS A 181 -39.11 -20.19 -9.24
CA LYS A 181 -40.58 -20.16 -9.39
C LYS A 181 -41.02 -21.06 -10.55
N GLY A 182 -40.34 -21.01 -11.70
CA GLY A 182 -40.64 -21.86 -12.85
C GLY A 182 -40.51 -23.37 -12.55
N ILE A 183 -39.46 -23.75 -11.83
CA ILE A 183 -39.24 -25.14 -11.39
C ILE A 183 -40.32 -25.56 -10.37
N LYS A 184 -40.64 -24.75 -9.35
CA LYS A 184 -41.73 -25.06 -8.41
C LYS A 184 -43.08 -25.24 -9.10
N GLY A 185 -43.36 -24.46 -10.14
CA GLY A 185 -44.58 -24.60 -10.95
C GLY A 185 -44.68 -25.92 -11.73
N LEU A 186 -43.54 -26.52 -12.08
CA LEU A 186 -43.47 -27.81 -12.80
C LEU A 186 -43.60 -29.04 -11.89
N PHE A 187 -43.23 -28.93 -10.61
CA PHE A 187 -43.27 -30.04 -9.64
C PHE A 187 -44.46 -29.96 -8.65
N GLY A 188 -45.33 -28.96 -8.80
CA GLY A 188 -46.49 -28.70 -7.93
C GLY A 188 -47.84 -29.19 -8.47
N LYS A 189 -47.86 -30.07 -9.47
CA LYS A 189 -49.07 -30.71 -10.00
C LYS A 189 -48.97 -32.22 -9.91
#